data_AF-A0A1R3K945-F1
#
_entry.id   AF-A0A1R3K945-F1
#
_cell.length_a   1.000
_cell.length_b   1.000
_cell.length_c   1.000
_cell.angle_alpha   90.00
_cell.angle_beta   90.00
_cell.angle_gamma   90.00
#
_symmetry.space_group_name_H-M   'P 1'
#
loop_
_entity.id
_entity.type
_entity.pdbx_description
1 polymer ?
#
loop_
_entity_poly.entity_id
_entity_poly.type
_entity_poly.pdbx_seq_one_letter_code
_entity_poly.pdbx_strand_id
1 'polypeptide(L)'
;MDWEWLIEFLKGMISPVAALAVVFLAVSVAGYTAGQRAKHVPRGKYVAGVSILAGTAVTMFLLVILNVFPFTPRYIIPVAGMMVGNAMTVTGVTMKRLRDDIKIQMSLVETALALGATPRQATLEQVKRSLVIALSPVMDNAKTVGLISLPGAMTGMIMGGASPLEAIQLQIVVMNMLIGASTVSSIMSTYLCWPAFFTKAYQLETKVFSSD
;
A
#
# COMPACT_ATOMS: atom_id res chain seq x y z
N MET A 1 42.55 -13.96 15.83
CA MET A 1 41.41 -13.13 15.39
C MET A 1 40.42 -14.10 14.81
N ASP A 2 39.45 -14.51 15.63
CA ASP A 2 38.61 -15.67 15.35
C ASP A 2 37.68 -15.36 14.18
N TRP A 3 37.93 -16.03 13.06
CA TRP A 3 37.19 -15.84 11.81
C TRP A 3 35.71 -16.25 11.96
N GLU A 4 35.40 -17.12 12.92
CA GLU A 4 34.03 -17.50 13.28
C GLU A 4 33.21 -16.33 13.83
N TRP A 5 33.81 -15.49 14.68
CA TRP A 5 33.13 -14.29 15.19
C TRP A 5 32.78 -13.32 14.06
N LEU A 6 33.69 -13.16 13.09
CA LEU A 6 33.47 -12.30 11.93
C LEU A 6 32.37 -12.86 11.01
N ILE A 7 32.28 -14.19 10.87
CA ILE A 7 31.22 -14.87 10.11
C ILE A 7 29.87 -14.79 10.82
N GLU A 8 29.81 -14.96 12.14
CA GLU A 8 28.57 -14.78 12.92
C GLU A 8 28.11 -13.32 12.93
N PHE A 9 29.04 -12.38 13.09
CA PHE A 9 28.78 -10.95 13.00
C PHE A 9 28.29 -10.55 11.60
N LEU A 10 28.95 -11.04 10.54
CA LEU A 10 28.50 -10.83 9.16
C LEU A 10 27.15 -11.51 8.89
N LYS A 11 26.89 -12.75 9.33
CA LYS A 11 25.57 -13.38 9.20
C LYS A 11 24.49 -12.60 9.97
N GLY A 12 24.84 -12.10 11.15
CA GLY A 12 24.00 -11.23 11.98
C GLY A 12 23.69 -9.89 11.32
N MET A 13 24.62 -9.29 10.58
CA MET A 13 24.44 -8.03 9.85
C MET A 13 23.84 -8.19 8.45
N ILE A 14 24.20 -9.24 7.71
CA ILE A 14 23.69 -9.56 6.39
C ILE A 14 22.18 -9.81 6.48
N SER A 15 21.70 -10.40 7.57
CA SER A 15 20.28 -10.75 7.71
C SER A 15 19.31 -9.53 7.81
N PRO A 16 19.56 -8.48 8.62
CA PRO A 16 18.76 -7.25 8.61
C PRO A 16 19.07 -6.34 7.43
N VAL A 17 20.33 -6.24 6.97
CA VAL A 17 20.69 -5.40 5.82
C VAL A 17 20.11 -5.97 4.52
N ALA A 18 20.15 -7.28 4.31
CA ALA A 18 19.51 -7.92 3.16
C ALA A 18 17.98 -7.80 3.25
N ALA A 19 17.38 -7.93 4.44
CA ALA A 19 15.95 -7.71 4.60
C ALA A 19 15.55 -6.26 4.23
N LEU A 20 16.30 -5.26 4.70
CA LEU A 20 16.09 -3.86 4.34
C LEU A 20 16.31 -3.60 2.84
N ALA A 21 17.33 -4.20 2.24
CA ALA A 21 17.60 -4.08 0.81
C ALA A 21 16.47 -4.70 -0.04
N VAL A 22 15.96 -5.86 0.35
CA VAL A 22 14.82 -6.53 -0.30
C VAL A 22 13.56 -5.70 -0.17
N VAL A 23 13.28 -5.14 1.02
CA VAL A 23 12.13 -4.25 1.24
C VAL A 23 12.27 -2.98 0.41
N PHE A 24 13.46 -2.37 0.35
CA PHE A 24 13.71 -1.18 -0.44
C PHE A 24 13.52 -1.45 -1.95
N LEU A 25 14.03 -2.58 -2.44
CA LEU A 25 13.83 -3.02 -3.82
C LEU A 25 12.35 -3.29 -4.09
N ALA A 26 11.64 -3.96 -3.20
CA ALA A 26 10.21 -4.22 -3.31
C ALA A 26 9.40 -2.91 -3.37
N VAL A 27 9.69 -1.95 -2.48
CA VAL A 27 9.04 -0.63 -2.48
C VAL A 27 9.33 0.14 -3.77
N SER A 28 10.56 0.06 -4.28
CA SER A 28 10.95 0.71 -5.53
C SER A 28 10.19 0.13 -6.74
N VAL A 29 10.15 -1.20 -6.85
CA VAL A 29 9.38 -1.91 -7.90
C VAL A 29 7.89 -1.64 -7.76
N ALA A 30 7.38 -1.61 -6.52
CA ALA A 30 6.00 -1.32 -6.22
C ALA A 30 5.60 0.11 -6.60
N GLY A 31 6.40 1.11 -6.22
CA GLY A 31 6.18 2.51 -6.59
C GLY A 31 6.21 2.72 -8.10
N TYR A 32 7.13 2.06 -8.80
CA TYR A 32 7.19 2.06 -10.26
C TYR A 32 5.92 1.46 -10.88
N THR A 33 5.50 0.28 -10.42
CA THR A 33 4.35 -0.47 -10.96
C THR A 33 3.03 0.23 -10.66
N ALA A 34 2.83 0.70 -9.42
CA ALA A 34 1.66 1.47 -9.04
C ALA A 34 1.59 2.81 -9.79
N GLY A 35 2.71 3.51 -9.93
CA GLY A 35 2.80 4.73 -10.72
C GLY A 35 2.51 4.49 -12.22
N GLN A 36 2.92 3.35 -12.78
CA GLN A 36 2.53 2.96 -14.14
C GLN A 36 1.04 2.67 -14.28
N ARG A 37 0.34 2.19 -13.23
CA ARG A 37 -1.13 2.04 -13.28
C ARG A 37 -1.85 3.40 -13.34
N ALA A 38 -1.19 4.45 -12.87
CA ALA A 38 -1.66 5.83 -12.88
C ALA A 38 -0.79 6.72 -13.81
N LYS A 39 -0.51 6.28 -15.05
CA LYS A 39 0.44 6.96 -15.99
C LYS A 39 0.22 8.46 -16.15
N HIS A 40 -1.01 8.91 -16.01
CA HIS A 40 -1.43 10.29 -16.23
C HIS A 40 -1.57 11.09 -14.93
N VAL A 41 -1.10 10.57 -13.80
CA VAL A 41 -1.00 11.32 -12.55
C VAL A 41 0.39 11.96 -12.49
N PRO A 42 0.50 13.30 -12.31
CA PRO A 42 1.79 13.97 -12.26
C PRO A 42 2.62 13.42 -11.11
N ARG A 43 3.88 13.06 -11.38
CA ARG A 43 4.79 12.43 -10.41
C ARG A 43 4.22 11.16 -9.76
N GLY A 44 3.31 10.45 -10.45
CA GLY A 44 2.58 9.30 -9.91
C GLY A 44 3.47 8.21 -9.31
N LYS A 45 4.66 7.96 -9.89
CA LYS A 45 5.64 7.00 -9.36
C LYS A 45 6.18 7.40 -7.98
N TYR A 46 6.50 8.68 -7.78
CA TYR A 46 6.99 9.19 -6.49
C TYR A 46 5.88 9.20 -5.45
N VAL A 47 4.69 9.69 -5.82
CA VAL A 47 3.52 9.68 -4.93
C VAL A 47 3.19 8.26 -4.49
N ALA A 48 3.14 7.31 -5.42
CA ALA A 48 2.88 5.91 -5.10
C ALA A 48 3.98 5.32 -4.21
N GLY A 49 5.25 5.53 -4.55
CA GLY A 49 6.38 5.00 -3.78
C GLY A 49 6.40 5.50 -2.33
N VAL A 50 6.25 6.81 -2.12
CA VAL A 50 6.20 7.42 -0.78
C VAL A 50 4.99 6.90 0.01
N SER A 51 3.83 6.77 -0.65
CA SER A 51 2.61 6.31 0.01
C SER A 51 2.70 4.85 0.46
N ILE A 52 3.21 3.98 -0.42
CA ILE A 52 3.44 2.56 -0.12
C ILE A 52 4.47 2.39 0.99
N LEU A 53 5.57 3.16 0.92
CA LEU A 53 6.60 3.17 1.95
C LEU A 53 6.01 3.59 3.29
N ALA A 54 5.28 4.71 3.34
CA ALA A 54 4.66 5.21 4.56
C ALA A 54 3.66 4.22 5.16
N GLY A 55 2.75 3.66 4.35
CA GLY A 55 1.77 2.70 4.85
C GLY A 55 2.41 1.41 5.33
N THR A 56 3.38 0.88 4.59
CA THR A 56 4.11 -0.33 5.01
C THR A 56 4.91 -0.05 6.28
N ALA A 57 5.62 1.08 6.36
CA ALA A 57 6.44 1.45 7.52
C ALA A 57 5.60 1.65 8.78
N VAL A 58 4.46 2.36 8.69
CA VAL A 58 3.55 2.57 9.83
C VAL A 58 3.02 1.24 10.36
N THR A 59 2.57 0.36 9.47
CA THR A 59 2.05 -0.94 9.89
C THR A 59 3.16 -1.84 10.42
N MET A 60 4.36 -1.83 9.83
CA MET A 60 5.49 -2.61 10.32
C MET A 60 5.97 -2.11 11.68
N PHE A 61 6.00 -0.79 11.89
CA PHE A 61 6.34 -0.17 13.16
C PHE A 61 5.38 -0.57 14.28
N LEU A 62 4.07 -0.60 13.99
CA LEU A 62 3.07 -1.10 14.94
C LEU A 62 3.34 -2.56 15.35
N LEU A 63 3.81 -3.42 14.43
CA LEU A 63 4.13 -4.81 14.77
C LEU A 63 5.33 -4.95 15.69
N VAL A 64 6.35 -4.12 15.49
CA VAL A 64 7.53 -4.09 16.35
C VAL A 64 7.10 -3.74 17.77
N ILE A 65 6.29 -2.68 17.92
CA ILE A 65 5.85 -2.19 19.23
C ILE A 65 4.97 -3.22 19.93
N LEU A 66 4.05 -3.83 19.20
CA LEU A 66 3.11 -4.80 19.74
C LEU A 66 3.75 -6.18 20.01
N ASN A 67 5.05 -6.37 19.69
CA ASN A 67 5.78 -7.63 19.84
C ASN A 67 5.02 -8.85 19.31
N VAL A 68 4.33 -8.68 18.18
CA VAL A 68 3.45 -9.70 17.63
C VAL A 68 4.24 -10.91 17.11
N PHE A 69 5.41 -10.66 16.53
CA PHE A 69 6.32 -11.71 16.05
C PHE A 69 7.77 -11.45 16.45
N PRO A 70 8.56 -12.52 16.65
CA PRO A 70 10.01 -12.37 16.78
C PRO A 70 10.56 -11.74 15.51
N PHE A 71 11.38 -10.70 15.69
CA PHE A 71 11.92 -9.86 14.62
C PHE A 71 13.01 -10.60 13.83
N THR A 72 12.65 -11.72 13.20
CA THR A 72 13.56 -12.55 12.42
C THR A 72 13.27 -12.41 10.92
N PRO A 73 14.32 -12.45 10.07
CA PRO A 73 14.18 -12.28 8.62
C PRO A 73 13.17 -13.24 7.99
N ARG A 74 13.02 -14.45 8.54
CA ARG A 74 12.09 -15.50 8.06
C ARG A 74 10.63 -15.05 8.06
N TYR A 75 10.20 -14.24 9.01
CA TYR A 75 8.83 -13.72 9.08
C TYR A 75 8.71 -12.34 8.42
N ILE A 76 9.71 -11.48 8.62
CA ILE A 76 9.68 -10.10 8.15
C ILE A 76 9.65 -10.02 6.63
N ILE A 77 10.51 -10.80 5.95
CA ILE A 77 10.65 -10.69 4.49
C ILE A 77 9.34 -11.05 3.76
N PRO A 78 8.68 -12.20 4.05
CA PRO A 78 7.40 -12.52 3.42
C PRO A 78 6.28 -11.53 3.77
N VAL A 79 6.17 -11.14 5.04
CA VAL A 79 5.09 -10.23 5.50
C VAL A 79 5.24 -8.85 4.87
N ALA A 80 6.44 -8.28 4.90
CA ALA A 80 6.71 -7.00 4.27
C ALA A 80 6.46 -7.06 2.75
N GLY A 81 6.86 -8.15 2.09
CA GLY A 81 6.57 -8.37 0.66
C GLY A 81 5.07 -8.39 0.36
N MET A 82 4.28 -9.10 1.17
CA MET A 82 2.82 -9.13 1.03
C MET A 82 2.19 -7.75 1.26
N MET A 83 2.64 -7.02 2.29
CA MET A 83 2.16 -5.67 2.60
C MET A 83 2.45 -4.69 1.46
N VAL A 84 3.69 -4.67 0.96
CA VAL A 84 4.10 -3.82 -0.17
C VAL A 84 3.31 -4.17 -1.43
N GLY A 85 3.12 -5.46 -1.72
CA GLY A 85 2.37 -5.92 -2.89
C GLY A 85 0.88 -5.55 -2.85
N ASN A 86 0.24 -5.66 -1.68
CA ASN A 86 -1.15 -5.23 -1.50
C ASN A 86 -1.27 -3.70 -1.58
N ALA A 87 -0.41 -2.97 -0.86
CA ALA A 87 -0.34 -1.52 -0.88
C ALA A 87 -0.11 -0.98 -2.30
N MET A 88 0.77 -1.61 -3.08
CA MET A 88 0.98 -1.31 -4.51
C MET A 88 -0.31 -1.38 -5.31
N THR A 89 -1.07 -2.48 -5.13
CA THR A 89 -2.28 -2.71 -5.90
C THR A 89 -3.36 -1.71 -5.52
N VAL A 90 -3.62 -1.54 -4.23
CA VAL A 90 -4.64 -0.62 -3.73
C VAL A 90 -4.28 0.82 -4.10
N THR A 91 -3.03 1.24 -3.91
CA THR A 91 -2.56 2.60 -4.24
C THR A 91 -2.70 2.89 -5.74
N GLY A 92 -2.26 1.97 -6.60
CA GLY A 92 -2.38 2.13 -8.05
C GLY A 92 -3.84 2.24 -8.52
N VAL A 93 -4.74 1.43 -7.95
CA VAL A 93 -6.18 1.49 -8.24
C VAL A 93 -6.79 2.79 -7.71
N THR A 94 -6.45 3.21 -6.49
CA THR A 94 -6.94 4.45 -5.88
C THR A 94 -6.60 5.66 -6.74
N MET A 95 -5.32 5.81 -7.11
CA MET A 95 -4.85 6.95 -7.90
C MET A 95 -5.47 6.98 -9.30
N LYS A 96 -5.54 5.82 -9.97
CA LYS A 96 -6.20 5.70 -11.28
C LYS A 96 -7.67 6.07 -11.17
N ARG A 97 -8.37 5.50 -10.20
CA ARG A 97 -9.83 5.68 -10.06
C ARG A 97 -10.18 7.11 -9.67
N LEU A 98 -9.39 7.74 -8.81
CA LEU A 98 -9.56 9.14 -8.45
C LEU A 98 -9.46 10.05 -9.67
N ARG A 99 -8.43 9.86 -10.51
CA ARG A 99 -8.29 10.61 -11.77
C ARG A 99 -9.48 10.40 -12.69
N ASP A 100 -9.87 9.14 -12.90
CA ASP A 100 -10.96 8.79 -13.81
C ASP A 100 -12.29 9.38 -13.32
N ASP A 101 -12.57 9.32 -12.01
CA ASP A 101 -13.80 9.87 -11.42
C ASP A 101 -13.82 11.41 -11.49
N ILE A 102 -12.69 12.10 -11.26
CA ILE A 102 -12.58 13.55 -11.47
C ILE A 102 -12.78 13.91 -12.94
N LYS A 103 -12.22 13.12 -13.87
CA LYS A 103 -12.38 13.35 -15.31
C LYS A 103 -13.83 13.21 -15.76
N ILE A 104 -14.53 12.19 -15.26
CA ILE A 104 -15.94 11.94 -15.59
C ILE A 104 -16.83 13.04 -15.01
N GLN A 105 -16.53 13.51 -13.80
CA GLN A 105 -17.34 14.49 -13.07
C GLN A 105 -16.74 15.91 -13.11
N MET A 106 -15.96 16.21 -14.15
CA MET A 106 -15.22 17.47 -14.26
C MET A 106 -16.15 18.68 -14.11
N SER A 107 -17.30 18.68 -14.79
CA SER A 107 -18.29 19.75 -14.71
C SER A 107 -18.83 19.99 -13.30
N LEU A 108 -18.99 18.94 -12.49
CA LEU A 108 -19.45 19.06 -11.10
C LEU A 108 -18.34 19.68 -10.22
N VAL A 109 -17.09 19.24 -10.41
CA VAL A 109 -15.93 19.77 -9.68
C VAL A 109 -15.73 21.25 -10.03
N GLU A 110 -15.80 21.63 -11.31
CA GLU A 110 -15.67 23.03 -11.75
C GLU A 110 -16.81 23.91 -11.21
N THR A 111 -18.04 23.40 -11.23
CA THR A 111 -19.20 24.13 -10.67
C THR A 111 -19.01 24.37 -9.18
N ALA A 112 -18.56 23.36 -8.43
CA ALA A 112 -18.29 23.51 -7.00
C ALA A 112 -17.20 24.56 -6.73
N LEU A 113 -16.11 24.54 -7.51
CA LEU A 113 -15.05 25.55 -7.43
C LEU A 113 -15.56 26.96 -7.76
N ALA A 114 -16.40 27.11 -8.78
CA ALA A 114 -17.02 28.38 -9.16
C ALA A 114 -17.96 28.93 -8.08
N LEU A 115 -18.59 28.06 -7.29
CA LEU A 115 -19.38 28.41 -6.11
C LEU A 115 -18.51 28.70 -4.86
N GLY A 116 -17.18 28.70 -4.99
CA GLY A 116 -16.25 29.00 -3.92
C GLY A 116 -15.84 27.82 -3.05
N ALA A 117 -16.15 26.58 -3.45
CA ALA A 117 -15.66 25.41 -2.73
C ALA A 117 -14.14 25.28 -2.85
N THR A 118 -13.50 24.78 -1.80
CA THR A 118 -12.08 24.42 -1.86
C THR A 118 -11.89 23.15 -2.71
N PRO A 119 -10.72 22.92 -3.33
CA PRO A 119 -10.50 21.69 -4.10
C PRO A 119 -10.73 20.40 -3.30
N ARG A 120 -10.43 20.42 -2.00
CA ARG A 120 -10.71 19.30 -1.09
C ARG A 120 -12.21 19.02 -0.96
N GLN A 121 -13.04 20.05 -0.89
CA GLN A 121 -14.50 19.90 -0.84
C GLN A 121 -15.04 19.43 -2.20
N ALA A 122 -14.54 20.01 -3.29
CA ALA A 122 -14.97 19.69 -4.65
C ALA A 122 -14.66 18.23 -5.06
N THR A 123 -13.62 17.60 -4.48
CA THR A 123 -13.23 16.21 -4.81
C THR A 123 -13.55 15.17 -3.74
N LEU A 124 -14.23 15.54 -2.64
CA LEU A 124 -14.38 14.66 -1.48
C LEU A 124 -15.10 13.35 -1.83
N GLU A 125 -16.12 13.42 -2.68
CA GLU A 125 -16.93 12.26 -3.07
C GLU A 125 -16.12 11.28 -3.95
N GLN A 126 -15.35 11.82 -4.90
CA GLN A 126 -14.47 11.06 -5.79
C GLN A 126 -13.33 10.39 -5.00
N VAL A 127 -12.80 11.07 -3.98
CA VAL A 127 -11.84 10.49 -3.04
C VAL A 127 -12.46 9.32 -2.27
N LYS A 128 -13.65 9.50 -1.67
CA LYS A 128 -14.31 8.41 -0.94
C LYS A 128 -14.59 7.21 -1.84
N ARG A 129 -15.12 7.45 -3.04
CA ARG A 129 -15.46 6.39 -4.00
C ARG A 129 -14.24 5.63 -4.48
N SER A 130 -13.15 6.33 -4.80
CA SER A 130 -11.90 5.68 -5.22
C SER A 130 -11.28 4.83 -4.11
N LEU A 131 -11.30 5.30 -2.86
CA LEU A 131 -10.84 4.53 -1.70
C LEU A 131 -11.67 3.27 -1.46
N VAL A 132 -13.01 3.39 -1.48
CA VAL A 132 -13.91 2.23 -1.31
C VAL A 132 -13.63 1.19 -2.39
N ILE A 133 -13.61 1.59 -3.66
CA ILE A 133 -13.36 0.68 -4.79
C ILE A 133 -12.00 -0.02 -4.66
N ALA A 134 -10.96 0.71 -4.27
CA ALA A 134 -9.62 0.16 -4.16
C ALA A 134 -9.45 -0.79 -2.96
N LEU A 135 -10.16 -0.54 -1.86
CA LEU A 135 -10.07 -1.34 -0.63
C LEU A 135 -11.02 -2.55 -0.60
N SER A 136 -12.11 -2.53 -1.37
CA SER A 136 -13.09 -3.64 -1.39
C SER A 136 -12.46 -5.02 -1.59
N PRO A 137 -11.53 -5.24 -2.54
CA PRO A 137 -10.93 -6.57 -2.73
C PRO A 137 -10.17 -7.07 -1.49
N VAL A 138 -9.50 -6.17 -0.76
CA VAL A 138 -8.76 -6.51 0.46
C VAL A 138 -9.73 -6.91 1.57
N MET A 139 -10.82 -6.14 1.72
CA MET A 139 -11.86 -6.43 2.70
C MET A 139 -12.60 -7.73 2.39
N ASP A 140 -12.93 -8.00 1.12
CA ASP A 140 -13.63 -9.21 0.72
C ASP A 140 -12.74 -10.45 0.85
N ASN A 141 -11.44 -10.32 0.57
CA ASN A 141 -10.48 -11.38 0.87
C ASN A 141 -10.40 -11.66 2.38
N ALA A 142 -10.35 -10.63 3.21
CA ALA A 142 -10.30 -10.80 4.66
C ALA A 142 -11.57 -11.46 5.24
N LYS A 143 -12.75 -11.27 4.62
CA LYS A 143 -13.99 -11.95 5.04
C LYS A 143 -14.03 -13.43 4.67
N THR A 144 -13.37 -13.81 3.58
CA THR A 144 -13.49 -15.15 2.98
C THR A 144 -12.32 -16.07 3.32
N VAL A 145 -11.21 -15.49 3.76
CA VAL A 145 -10.02 -16.24 4.16
C VAL A 145 -10.29 -17.13 5.39
N GLY A 146 -9.77 -18.35 5.36
CA GLY A 146 -9.98 -19.35 6.41
C GLY A 146 -11.32 -20.07 6.32
N LEU A 147 -12.34 -19.48 5.67
CA LEU A 147 -13.66 -20.10 5.47
C LEU A 147 -13.79 -20.77 4.10
N ILE A 148 -13.49 -20.02 3.04
CA ILE A 148 -13.66 -20.49 1.64
C ILE A 148 -12.29 -20.80 1.02
N SER A 149 -11.27 -20.02 1.38
CA SER A 149 -9.92 -20.19 0.85
C SER A 149 -8.91 -20.23 1.99
N LEU A 150 -8.03 -21.23 1.97
CA LEU A 150 -6.88 -21.31 2.85
C LEU A 150 -5.66 -20.71 2.12
N PRO A 151 -5.09 -19.59 2.60
CA PRO A 151 -3.92 -18.97 1.98
C PRO A 151 -2.75 -19.94 1.92
N GLY A 152 -1.90 -19.81 0.89
CA GLY A 152 -0.75 -20.71 0.70
C GLY A 152 0.20 -20.76 1.90
N ALA A 153 0.41 -19.64 2.60
CA ALA A 153 1.23 -19.61 3.82
C ALA A 153 0.59 -20.41 4.96
N MET A 154 -0.72 -20.25 5.17
CA MET A 154 -1.48 -20.98 6.18
C MET A 154 -1.51 -22.48 5.88
N THR A 155 -1.85 -22.87 4.64
CA THR A 155 -1.85 -24.27 4.20
C THR A 155 -0.45 -24.88 4.27
N GLY A 156 0.58 -24.12 3.89
CA GLY A 156 1.98 -24.55 3.97
C GLY A 156 2.44 -24.84 5.40
N MET A 157 2.02 -24.02 6.38
CA MET A 157 2.29 -24.29 7.79
C MET A 157 1.60 -25.57 8.27
N ILE A 158 0.33 -25.77 7.90
CA ILE A 158 -0.43 -26.97 8.26
C ILE A 158 0.20 -28.22 7.64
N MET A 159 0.53 -28.20 6.35
CA MET A 159 1.22 -29.31 5.68
C MET A 159 2.63 -29.55 6.24
N GLY A 160 3.29 -28.50 6.73
CA GLY A 160 4.58 -28.57 7.42
C GLY A 160 4.50 -29.11 8.85
N GLY A 161 3.32 -29.51 9.32
CA GLY A 161 3.11 -30.11 10.65
C GLY A 161 2.84 -29.11 11.78
N ALA A 162 2.66 -27.81 11.48
CA ALA A 162 2.24 -26.84 12.48
C ALA A 162 0.76 -27.06 12.85
N SER A 163 0.37 -26.64 14.06
CA SER A 163 -1.02 -26.79 14.47
C SER A 163 -1.93 -25.86 13.64
N PRO A 164 -3.15 -26.31 13.25
CA PRO A 164 -4.09 -25.46 12.52
C PRO A 164 -4.43 -24.17 13.27
N LEU A 165 -4.49 -24.22 14.60
CA LEU A 165 -4.80 -23.07 15.44
C LEU A 165 -3.73 -21.98 15.32
N GLU A 166 -2.44 -22.34 15.37
CA GLU A 166 -1.34 -21.40 15.16
C GLU A 166 -1.38 -20.79 13.76
N ALA A 167 -1.61 -21.62 12.74
CA ALA A 167 -1.69 -21.15 11.36
C ALA A 167 -2.83 -20.12 11.16
N ILE A 168 -4.00 -20.35 11.77
CA ILE A 168 -5.14 -19.42 11.74
C ILE A 168 -4.78 -18.11 12.43
N GLN A 169 -4.22 -18.16 13.65
CA GLN A 169 -3.87 -16.97 14.42
C GLN A 169 -2.90 -16.07 13.64
N LEU A 170 -1.83 -16.66 13.08
CA LEU A 170 -0.88 -15.94 12.24
C LEU A 170 -1.56 -15.29 11.04
N GLN A 171 -2.47 -16.01 10.38
CA GLN A 171 -3.16 -15.50 9.20
C GLN A 171 -4.10 -14.33 9.51
N ILE A 172 -4.79 -14.35 10.66
CA ILE A 172 -5.62 -13.23 11.13
C ILE A 172 -4.77 -11.98 11.32
N VAL A 173 -3.60 -12.12 11.94
CA VAL A 173 -2.71 -10.98 12.14
C VAL A 173 -2.24 -10.44 10.78
N VAL A 174 -1.76 -11.30 9.88
CA VAL A 174 -1.32 -10.91 8.54
C VAL A 174 -2.43 -10.15 7.80
N MET A 175 -3.67 -10.62 7.86
CA MET A 175 -4.78 -9.94 7.17
C MET A 175 -5.03 -8.54 7.70
N ASN A 176 -5.00 -8.35 9.02
CA ASN A 176 -5.11 -7.02 9.62
C ASN A 176 -3.97 -6.10 9.16
N MET A 177 -2.75 -6.62 9.01
CA MET A 177 -1.63 -5.85 8.47
C MET A 177 -1.84 -5.43 7.01
N LEU A 178 -2.34 -6.35 6.17
CA LEU A 178 -2.60 -6.05 4.76
C LEU A 178 -3.66 -4.96 4.62
N ILE A 179 -4.74 -5.03 5.41
CA ILE A 179 -5.77 -3.98 5.47
C ILE A 179 -5.16 -2.66 5.95
N GLY A 180 -4.40 -2.67 7.04
CA GLY A 180 -3.77 -1.49 7.61
C GLY A 180 -2.82 -0.80 6.62
N ALA A 181 -1.86 -1.54 6.06
CA ALA A 181 -0.87 -1.02 5.14
C ALA A 181 -1.54 -0.47 3.87
N SER A 182 -2.54 -1.19 3.33
CA SER A 182 -3.27 -0.76 2.13
C SER A 182 -4.09 0.50 2.37
N THR A 183 -4.73 0.62 3.54
CA THR A 183 -5.54 1.77 3.93
C THR A 183 -4.69 3.02 4.13
N VAL A 184 -3.59 2.92 4.88
CA VAL A 184 -2.70 4.06 5.09
C VAL A 184 -2.07 4.49 3.76
N SER A 185 -1.63 3.54 2.94
CA SER A 185 -1.03 3.84 1.64
C SER A 185 -2.03 4.52 0.69
N SER A 186 -3.28 4.03 0.61
CA SER A 186 -4.28 4.61 -0.29
C SER A 186 -4.70 6.01 0.14
N ILE A 187 -4.88 6.24 1.44
CA ILE A 187 -5.17 7.56 2.01
C ILE A 187 -4.01 8.53 1.73
N MET A 188 -2.77 8.13 2.02
CA MET A 188 -1.58 8.96 1.73
C MET A 188 -1.44 9.26 0.23
N SER A 189 -1.69 8.27 -0.62
CA SER A 189 -1.62 8.47 -2.07
C SER A 189 -2.64 9.50 -2.54
N THR A 190 -3.83 9.51 -1.94
CA THR A 190 -4.87 10.49 -2.25
C THR A 190 -4.46 11.88 -1.78
N TYR A 191 -3.93 12.00 -0.55
CA TYR A 191 -3.44 13.26 0.02
C TYR A 191 -2.23 13.86 -0.69
N LEU A 192 -1.41 13.04 -1.35
CA LEU A 192 -0.26 13.51 -2.13
C LEU A 192 -0.60 13.73 -3.61
N CYS A 193 -1.62 13.04 -4.12
CA CYS A 193 -2.07 13.13 -5.50
C CYS A 193 -3.01 14.32 -5.75
N TRP A 194 -3.92 14.63 -4.81
CA TRP A 194 -4.94 15.67 -5.02
C TRP A 194 -4.38 17.06 -5.39
N PRO A 195 -3.26 17.58 -4.83
CA PRO A 195 -2.79 18.91 -5.18
C PRO A 195 -2.27 18.97 -6.62
N ALA A 196 -1.87 17.82 -7.18
CA ALA A 196 -1.35 17.72 -8.53
C ALA A 196 -2.44 17.84 -9.61
N PHE A 197 -3.72 17.81 -9.23
CA PHE A 197 -4.84 18.03 -10.16
C PHE A 197 -5.29 19.50 -10.24
N PHE A 198 -4.77 20.37 -9.38
CA PHE A 198 -5.20 21.75 -9.28
C PHE A 198 -4.03 22.73 -9.42
N THR A 199 -4.30 23.86 -10.05
CA THR A 199 -3.36 24.99 -10.10
C THR A 199 -3.37 25.75 -8.77
N LYS A 200 -2.37 26.63 -8.55
CA LYS A 200 -2.32 27.53 -7.37
C LYS A 200 -3.54 28.46 -7.26
N ALA A 201 -4.28 28.66 -8.35
CA ALA A 201 -5.50 29.46 -8.42
C ALA A 201 -6.78 28.63 -8.22
N TYR A 202 -6.67 27.38 -7.74
CA TYR A 202 -7.79 26.45 -7.56
C TYR A 202 -8.59 26.17 -8.84
N GLN A 203 -7.91 26.10 -9.97
CA GLN A 203 -8.50 25.63 -11.24
C GLN A 203 -8.04 24.21 -11.52
N LEU A 204 -8.87 23.41 -12.18
CA LEU A 204 -8.49 22.07 -12.63
C LEU A 204 -7.40 22.17 -13.71
N GLU A 205 -6.30 21.42 -13.52
CA GLU A 205 -5.23 21.38 -14.50
C GLU A 205 -5.58 20.41 -15.64
N THR A 206 -6.16 20.95 -16.71
CA THR A 206 -6.63 20.19 -17.88
C THR A 206 -5.54 19.33 -18.53
N LYS A 207 -4.27 19.75 -18.46
CA LYS A 207 -3.10 18.99 -18.95
C LYS A 207 -2.97 17.58 -18.35
N VAL A 208 -3.50 17.37 -17.15
CA VAL A 208 -3.47 16.07 -16.46
C VAL A 208 -4.54 15.10 -16.99
N PHE A 209 -5.58 15.65 -17.63
CA PHE A 209 -6.75 14.93 -18.10
C PHE A 209 -6.82 14.80 -19.63
N SER A 210 -6.15 15.68 -20.36
CA SER A 210 -5.86 15.55 -21.80
C SER A 210 -4.85 14.43 -22.00
N SER A 211 -5.33 13.29 -22.49
CA SER A 211 -4.45 12.24 -23.01
C SER A 211 -3.94 12.75 -24.36
N ASP A 212 -2.63 12.95 -24.49
CA ASP A 212 -1.99 12.83 -25.80
C ASP A 212 -1.99 11.35 -26.23
#